data_AF-X1R6K2-F1
#
_entry.id   AF-X1R6K2-F1
#
_cell.length_a   1.000
_cell.length_b   1.000
_cell.length_c   1.000
_cell.angle_alpha   90.00
_cell.angle_beta   90.00
_cell.angle_gamma   90.00
#
_symmetry.space_group_name_H-M   'P 1'
#
loop_
_entity.id
_entity.type
_entity.pdbx_description
1 polymer ?
#
loop_
_entity_poly.entity_id
_entity_poly.type
_entity_poly.pdbx_seq_one_letter_code
_entity_poly.pdbx_strand_id
1 'polypeptide(L)'
;MGFQLGTIDTSILIIYGIILIGMGIYFFRKSKTSEQFMVAGRGIPAWAAGLAVMSAYTSSISYIAVPGKAFDSNWHPLIFALTALPVAWFVTKYVIPHYRKKNIISVYRYLEEKIGVWARIYASLSFVLFMVGRTAVILYLSSLLLTSFIDVDIRWLIVVIGIVTIVYTLMGGMEAVIWTDVMQSVIMVGGIIFCGYMLTTEVFSKPDFLIQKAFDANKFSLGETSFSLSSRTMWVMIIYGVTENVRNLIADQNYT
;
A
#
# COMPACT_ATOMS: atom_id res chain seq x y z
N MET A 1 19.53 15.34 -14.12
CA MET A 1 18.31 15.99 -14.65
C MET A 1 17.64 16.69 -13.48
N GLY A 2 17.73 18.02 -13.39
CA GLY A 2 17.09 18.79 -12.32
C GLY A 2 15.67 19.14 -12.75
N PHE A 3 14.71 18.29 -12.42
CA PHE A 3 13.30 18.68 -12.51
C PHE A 3 13.04 19.56 -11.28
N GLN A 4 12.74 20.83 -11.46
CA GLN A 4 12.32 21.69 -10.35
C GLN A 4 10.79 21.73 -10.32
N LEU A 5 10.20 21.57 -9.13
CA LEU A 5 8.77 21.77 -8.96
C LEU A 5 8.41 23.21 -9.32
N GLY A 6 7.44 23.37 -10.22
CA GLY A 6 6.87 24.67 -10.49
C GLY A 6 6.06 25.17 -9.30
N THR A 7 5.77 26.47 -9.27
CA THR A 7 4.92 27.07 -8.22
C THR A 7 3.58 26.37 -8.07
N ILE A 8 3.00 25.87 -9.18
CA ILE A 8 1.75 25.11 -9.18
C ILE A 8 1.93 23.78 -8.45
N ASP A 9 2.98 23.01 -8.77
CA ASP A 9 3.24 21.70 -8.17
C ASP A 9 3.48 21.83 -6.66
N THR A 10 4.30 22.80 -6.26
CA THR A 10 4.55 23.10 -4.84
C THR A 10 3.27 23.50 -4.11
N SER A 11 2.42 24.33 -4.75
CA SER A 11 1.14 24.73 -4.16
C SER A 11 0.20 23.53 -3.96
N ILE A 12 0.15 22.60 -4.92
CA ILE A 12 -0.66 21.37 -4.81
C ILE A 12 -0.17 20.53 -3.63
N LEU A 13 1.15 20.35 -3.46
CA LEU A 13 1.72 19.60 -2.34
C LEU A 13 1.40 20.23 -0.98
N ILE A 14 1.50 21.56 -0.88
CA ILE A 14 1.16 22.29 0.35
C ILE A 14 -0.32 22.15 0.68
N ILE A 15 -1.20 22.34 -0.32
CA ILE A 15 -2.65 22.18 -0.16
C ILE A 15 -2.99 20.76 0.29
N TYR A 16 -2.37 19.74 -0.32
CA TYR A 16 -2.53 18.35 0.07
C TYR A 16 -2.15 18.12 1.55
N GLY A 17 -1.01 18.66 2.00
CA GLY A 17 -0.60 18.59 3.41
C GLY A 17 -1.59 19.27 4.36
N ILE A 18 -2.09 20.45 3.98
CA ILE A 18 -3.11 21.17 4.76
C ILE A 18 -4.40 20.36 4.86
N ILE A 19 -4.84 19.72 3.76
CA ILE A 19 -6.03 18.86 3.74
C ILE A 19 -5.84 17.67 4.69
N LEU A 20 -4.68 16.99 4.67
CA LEU A 20 -4.41 15.87 5.57
C LEU A 20 -4.48 16.28 7.05
N ILE A 21 -3.82 17.38 7.41
CA ILE A 21 -3.86 17.90 8.79
C ILE A 21 -5.29 18.33 9.16
N GLY A 22 -6.01 18.99 8.24
CA GLY A 22 -7.39 19.40 8.41
C GLY A 22 -8.34 18.22 8.65
N MET A 23 -8.17 17.12 7.91
CA MET A 23 -8.91 15.87 8.12
C MET A 23 -8.60 15.29 9.51
N GLY A 24 -7.33 15.23 9.90
CA GLY A 24 -6.92 14.79 11.23
C GLY A 24 -7.60 15.58 12.36
N ILE A 25 -7.60 16.92 12.26
CA ILE A 25 -8.27 17.80 13.23
C ILE A 25 -9.79 17.60 13.24
N TYR A 26 -10.41 17.46 12.06
CA TYR A 26 -11.86 17.30 11.94
C TYR A 26 -12.34 16.02 12.63
N PHE A 27 -11.66 14.89 12.38
CA PHE A 27 -12.02 13.60 12.97
C PHE A 27 -11.59 13.48 14.43
N PHE A 28 -10.48 14.11 14.85
CA PHE A 28 -10.12 14.22 16.27
C PHE A 28 -11.28 14.74 17.13
N ARG A 29 -12.00 15.75 16.64
CA ARG A 29 -13.17 16.34 17.34
C ARG A 29 -14.35 15.38 17.46
N LYS A 30 -14.43 14.35 16.61
CA LYS A 30 -15.47 13.32 16.62
C LYS A 30 -15.13 12.12 17.49
N SER A 31 -13.85 11.78 17.66
CA SER A 31 -13.40 10.62 18.43
C SER A 31 -13.39 10.91 19.94
N LYS A 32 -14.52 10.68 20.62
CA LYS A 32 -14.66 10.89 22.07
C LYS A 32 -14.51 9.63 22.92
N THR A 33 -14.55 8.45 22.30
CA THR A 33 -14.44 7.15 22.99
C THR A 33 -13.34 6.29 22.39
N SER A 34 -12.80 5.34 23.17
CA SER A 34 -11.80 4.38 22.68
C SER A 34 -12.32 3.52 21.52
N GLU A 35 -13.62 3.20 21.49
CA GLU A 35 -14.24 2.47 20.38
C GLU A 35 -14.27 3.31 19.09
N GLN A 36 -14.61 4.59 19.19
CA GLN A 36 -14.54 5.50 18.04
C GLN A 36 -13.11 5.67 17.54
N PHE A 37 -12.15 5.74 18.45
CA PHE A 37 -10.74 5.85 18.10
C PHE A 37 -10.18 4.58 17.46
N MET A 38 -10.52 3.40 17.98
CA MET A 38 -9.94 2.12 17.56
C MET A 38 -10.68 1.42 16.43
N VAL A 39 -11.99 1.60 16.27
CA VAL A 39 -12.78 0.89 15.24
C VAL A 39 -13.74 1.81 14.48
N ALA A 40 -13.54 3.14 14.56
CA ALA A 40 -14.36 4.14 13.87
C ALA A 40 -15.87 4.00 14.16
N GLY A 41 -16.23 3.52 15.35
CA GLY A 41 -17.63 3.24 15.72
C GLY A 41 -18.33 2.22 14.80
N ARG A 42 -17.58 1.47 13.99
CA ARG A 42 -18.08 0.48 13.01
C ARG A 42 -19.05 1.04 11.95
N GLY A 43 -19.04 2.36 11.76
CA GLY A 43 -19.91 3.06 10.81
C GLY A 43 -19.32 3.22 9.40
N ILE A 44 -18.12 2.69 9.15
CA ILE A 44 -17.43 2.84 7.87
C ILE A 44 -18.11 1.99 6.79
N PRO A 45 -18.50 2.59 5.65
CA PRO A 45 -19.10 1.84 4.55
C PRO A 45 -18.07 0.90 3.90
N ALA A 46 -18.52 -0.25 3.39
CA ALA A 46 -17.64 -1.31 2.90
C ALA A 46 -16.69 -0.86 1.76
N TRP A 47 -17.15 0.04 0.89
CA TRP A 47 -16.32 0.58 -0.19
C TRP A 47 -15.14 1.42 0.34
N ALA A 48 -15.36 2.20 1.41
CA ALA A 48 -14.32 3.03 2.03
C ALA A 48 -13.30 2.16 2.75
N ALA A 49 -13.76 1.14 3.48
CA ALA A 49 -12.88 0.15 4.10
C ALA A 49 -12.05 -0.61 3.05
N GLY A 50 -12.65 -1.01 1.93
CA GLY A 50 -11.95 -1.71 0.85
C GLY A 50 -10.87 -0.85 0.18
N LEU A 51 -11.17 0.43 -0.09
CA LEU A 51 -10.17 1.38 -0.59
C LEU A 51 -9.07 1.64 0.43
N ALA A 52 -9.39 1.77 1.72
CA ALA A 52 -8.37 1.96 2.75
C ALA A 52 -7.44 0.75 2.88
N VAL A 53 -7.99 -0.47 2.85
CA VAL A 53 -7.20 -1.72 2.82
C VAL A 53 -6.30 -1.76 1.57
N MET A 54 -6.81 -1.36 0.40
CA MET A 54 -6.00 -1.26 -0.82
C MET A 54 -4.90 -0.20 -0.68
N SER A 55 -5.22 0.98 -0.13
CA SER A 55 -4.27 2.05 0.15
C SER A 55 -3.13 1.55 1.02
N ALA A 56 -3.44 0.92 2.15
CA ALA A 56 -2.46 0.37 3.08
C ALA A 56 -1.61 -0.77 2.47
N TYR A 57 -2.17 -1.48 1.48
CA TYR A 57 -1.46 -2.50 0.72
C TYR A 57 -0.46 -1.87 -0.25
N THR A 58 -0.83 -0.76 -0.86
CA THR A 58 0.01 0.00 -1.79
C THR A 58 0.94 0.97 -1.06
N SER A 59 2.17 1.13 -1.52
CA SER A 59 3.09 2.10 -0.92
C SER A 59 4.02 2.68 -1.98
N SER A 60 4.88 3.62 -1.59
CA SER A 60 5.96 4.13 -2.46
C SER A 60 6.81 3.00 -3.05
N ILE A 61 6.96 1.86 -2.33
CA ILE A 61 7.60 0.65 -2.87
C ILE A 61 6.84 0.14 -4.09
N SER A 62 5.51 0.00 -3.99
CA SER A 62 4.67 -0.47 -5.09
C SER A 62 4.75 0.45 -6.31
N TYR A 63 4.84 1.76 -6.10
CA TYR A 63 4.86 2.76 -7.18
C TYR A 63 6.21 2.91 -7.87
N ILE A 64 7.31 2.74 -7.14
CA ILE A 64 8.66 2.93 -7.68
C ILE A 64 9.28 1.58 -8.05
N ALA A 65 9.26 0.62 -7.13
CA ALA A 65 9.99 -0.63 -7.29
C ALA A 65 9.31 -1.61 -8.24
N VAL A 66 7.97 -1.68 -8.28
CA VAL A 66 7.27 -2.64 -9.18
C VAL A 66 7.43 -2.24 -10.65
N PRO A 67 7.17 -1.00 -11.07
CA PRO A 67 7.45 -0.58 -12.44
C PRO A 67 8.95 -0.67 -12.78
N GLY A 68 9.83 -0.30 -11.84
CA GLY A 68 11.28 -0.46 -12.01
C GLY A 68 11.68 -1.91 -12.24
N LYS A 69 11.10 -2.85 -11.50
CA LYS A 69 11.35 -4.28 -11.68
C LYS A 69 10.82 -4.81 -13.01
N ALA A 70 9.64 -4.34 -13.42
CA ALA A 70 9.06 -4.68 -14.73
C ALA A 70 9.92 -4.13 -15.88
N PHE A 71 10.47 -2.92 -15.70
CA PHE A 71 11.39 -2.30 -16.64
C PHE A 71 12.72 -3.06 -16.73
N ASP A 72 13.31 -3.47 -15.60
CA ASP A 72 14.58 -4.21 -15.57
C ASP A 72 14.42 -5.64 -16.10
N SER A 73 13.40 -6.36 -15.63
CA SER A 73 13.09 -7.73 -16.02
C SER A 73 11.92 -7.80 -16.99
N ASN A 74 10.76 -8.24 -16.50
CA ASN A 74 9.54 -8.50 -17.27
C ASN A 74 8.32 -8.48 -16.34
N TRP A 75 7.16 -8.89 -16.85
CA TRP A 75 5.88 -8.91 -16.12
C TRP A 75 5.73 -10.05 -15.11
N HIS A 76 6.75 -10.87 -14.87
CA HIS A 76 6.68 -11.94 -13.88
C HIS A 76 6.17 -11.52 -12.48
N PRO A 77 6.51 -10.33 -11.92
CA PRO A 77 5.93 -9.87 -10.66
C PRO A 77 4.41 -9.64 -10.69
N LEU A 78 3.79 -9.47 -11.86
CA LEU A 78 2.35 -9.27 -12.03
C LEU A 78 1.54 -10.46 -11.48
N ILE A 79 2.09 -11.67 -11.51
CA ILE A 79 1.47 -12.87 -10.96
C ILE A 79 1.06 -12.64 -9.50
N PHE A 80 1.93 -12.02 -8.71
CA PHE A 80 1.64 -11.73 -7.30
C PHE A 80 0.38 -10.86 -7.14
N ALA A 81 0.26 -9.81 -7.96
CA ALA A 81 -0.92 -8.93 -7.94
C ALA A 81 -2.18 -9.67 -8.40
N LEU A 82 -2.08 -10.54 -9.41
CA LEU A 82 -3.22 -11.34 -9.89
C LEU A 82 -3.72 -12.33 -8.83
N THR A 83 -2.83 -12.90 -8.01
CA THR A 83 -3.23 -13.79 -6.91
C THR A 83 -3.98 -13.07 -5.79
N ALA A 84 -3.85 -11.75 -5.65
CA ALA A 84 -4.54 -10.98 -4.62
C ALA A 84 -6.07 -10.99 -4.81
N LEU A 85 -6.56 -10.98 -6.06
CA LEU A 85 -7.99 -10.94 -6.37
C LEU A 85 -8.77 -12.17 -5.85
N PRO A 86 -8.41 -13.42 -6.18
CA PRO A 86 -9.12 -14.59 -5.67
C PRO A 86 -8.97 -14.75 -4.15
N VAL A 87 -7.82 -14.38 -3.59
CA VAL A 87 -7.60 -14.42 -2.13
C VAL A 87 -8.49 -13.40 -1.42
N ALA A 88 -8.55 -12.15 -1.91
CA ALA A 88 -9.41 -11.12 -1.33
C ALA A 88 -10.89 -11.52 -1.36
N TRP A 89 -11.35 -12.12 -2.46
CA TRP A 89 -12.70 -12.68 -2.55
C TRP A 89 -12.93 -13.78 -1.50
N PHE A 90 -11.99 -14.73 -1.37
CA PHE A 90 -12.08 -15.82 -0.40
C PHE A 90 -12.12 -15.30 1.05
N VAL A 91 -11.19 -14.42 1.41
CA VAL A 91 -11.11 -13.84 2.76
C VAL A 91 -12.37 -13.05 3.10
N THR A 92 -12.85 -12.22 2.16
CA THR A 92 -14.06 -11.42 2.35
C THR A 92 -15.31 -12.28 2.54
N LYS A 93 -15.41 -13.40 1.80
CA LYS A 93 -16.58 -14.28 1.85
C LYS A 93 -16.59 -15.21 3.08
N TYR A 94 -15.44 -15.73 3.50
CA TYR A 94 -15.38 -16.80 4.50
C TYR A 94 -14.76 -16.38 5.84
N VAL A 95 -13.73 -15.52 5.82
CA VAL A 95 -12.97 -15.16 7.02
C VAL A 95 -13.56 -13.93 7.72
N ILE A 96 -13.84 -12.86 6.96
CA ILE A 96 -14.38 -11.60 7.52
C ILE A 96 -15.68 -11.81 8.31
N PRO A 97 -16.67 -12.62 7.85
CA PRO A 97 -17.87 -12.88 8.63
C PRO A 97 -17.59 -13.55 9.98
N HIS A 98 -16.55 -14.39 10.07
CA HIS A 98 -16.15 -15.02 11.32
C HIS A 98 -15.58 -13.98 12.30
N TYR A 99 -14.72 -13.09 11.81
CA TYR A 99 -14.11 -12.03 12.64
C TYR A 99 -15.15 -11.03 13.15
N ARG A 100 -16.09 -10.63 12.29
CA ARG A 100 -17.18 -9.73 12.69
C ARG A 100 -18.09 -10.33 13.76
N LYS A 101 -18.46 -11.62 13.65
CA LYS A 101 -19.30 -12.30 14.65
C LYS A 101 -18.67 -12.34 16.04
N LYS A 102 -17.35 -12.40 16.12
CA LYS A 102 -16.61 -12.48 17.38
C LYS A 102 -16.17 -11.13 17.94
N ASN A 103 -16.50 -10.02 17.27
CA ASN A 103 -16.07 -8.67 17.66
C ASN A 103 -14.55 -8.58 17.89
N ILE A 104 -13.77 -9.30 17.07
CA ILE A 104 -12.31 -9.33 17.18
C ILE A 104 -11.78 -7.96 16.75
N ILE A 105 -11.09 -7.27 17.67
CA ILE A 105 -10.44 -5.97 17.42
C ILE A 105 -8.98 -6.19 16.97
N SER A 106 -8.35 -7.29 17.41
CA SER A 106 -6.99 -7.64 17.03
C SER A 106 -6.90 -9.11 16.66
N VAL A 107 -6.29 -9.40 15.51
CA VAL A 107 -6.01 -10.79 15.07
C VAL A 107 -5.18 -11.53 16.11
N TYR A 108 -4.30 -10.82 16.82
CA TYR A 108 -3.45 -11.43 17.83
C TYR A 108 -4.25 -11.85 19.07
N ARG A 109 -5.38 -11.21 19.36
CA ARG A 109 -6.34 -11.69 20.37
C ARG A 109 -7.02 -12.97 19.93
N TYR A 110 -7.33 -13.11 18.63
CA TYR A 110 -7.83 -14.36 18.10
C TYR A 110 -6.78 -15.50 18.21
N LEU A 111 -5.49 -15.20 18.00
CA LEU A 111 -4.41 -16.16 18.25
C LEU A 111 -4.29 -16.53 19.74
N GLU A 112 -4.46 -15.57 20.65
CA GLU A 112 -4.49 -15.84 22.10
C GLU A 112 -5.56 -16.86 22.48
N GLU A 113 -6.78 -16.69 21.98
CA GLU A 113 -7.90 -17.60 22.26
C GLU A 113 -7.66 -19.02 21.75
N LYS A 114 -6.81 -19.18 20.72
CA LYS A 114 -6.57 -20.48 20.05
C LYS A 114 -5.31 -21.19 20.49
N ILE A 115 -4.23 -20.44 20.74
CA ILE A 115 -2.89 -20.98 20.96
C ILE A 115 -2.35 -20.58 22.35
N GLY A 116 -2.84 -19.47 22.90
CA GLY A 116 -2.45 -18.93 24.19
C GLY A 116 -1.69 -17.61 24.09
N VAL A 117 -1.45 -17.01 25.26
CA VAL A 117 -0.89 -15.66 25.41
C VAL A 117 0.49 -15.51 24.75
N TRP A 118 1.32 -16.55 24.78
CA TRP A 118 2.66 -16.52 24.19
C TRP A 118 2.62 -16.25 22.68
N ALA A 119 1.63 -16.80 21.97
CA ALA A 119 1.48 -16.63 20.53
C ALA A 119 1.07 -15.19 20.19
N ARG A 120 0.20 -14.58 21.00
CA ARG A 120 -0.15 -13.15 20.88
C ARG A 120 1.08 -12.27 21.02
N ILE A 121 1.89 -12.49 22.06
CA ILE A 121 3.08 -11.68 22.32
C ILE A 121 4.07 -11.82 21.17
N TYR A 122 4.35 -13.05 20.74
CA TYR A 122 5.26 -13.33 19.63
C TYR A 122 4.80 -12.66 18.33
N ALA A 123 3.52 -12.85 17.95
CA ALA A 123 2.97 -12.29 16.72
C ALA A 123 2.95 -10.75 16.75
N SER A 124 2.53 -10.15 17.88
CA SER A 124 2.48 -8.70 18.04
C SER A 124 3.88 -8.08 17.99
N LEU A 125 4.87 -8.68 18.66
CA LEU A 125 6.25 -8.18 18.64
C LEU A 125 6.86 -8.29 17.23
N SER A 126 6.66 -9.44 16.57
CA SER A 126 7.14 -9.67 15.20
C SER A 126 6.54 -8.64 14.24
N PHE A 127 5.24 -8.35 14.39
CA PHE A 127 4.55 -7.34 13.60
C PHE A 127 5.11 -5.94 13.82
N VAL A 128 5.27 -5.51 15.08
CA VAL A 128 5.80 -4.17 15.38
C VAL A 128 7.21 -4.01 14.82
N LEU A 129 8.09 -5.00 14.99
CA LEU A 129 9.45 -4.96 14.45
C LEU A 129 9.44 -4.88 12.90
N PHE A 130 8.60 -5.68 12.25
CA PHE A 130 8.43 -5.62 10.81
C PHE A 130 7.92 -4.25 10.34
N MET A 131 6.93 -3.68 11.03
CA MET A 131 6.37 -2.38 10.66
C MET A 131 7.35 -1.23 10.85
N VAL A 132 8.20 -1.27 11.87
CA VAL A 132 9.28 -0.28 12.03
C VAL A 132 10.21 -0.30 10.80
N GLY A 133 10.66 -1.49 10.38
CA GLY A 133 11.51 -1.62 9.19
C GLY A 133 10.80 -1.20 7.91
N ARG A 134 9.56 -1.65 7.70
CA ARG A 134 8.74 -1.30 6.54
C ARG A 134 8.52 0.21 6.43
N THR A 135 8.13 0.87 7.52
CA THR A 135 7.90 2.32 7.57
C THR A 135 9.19 3.08 7.32
N ALA A 136 10.34 2.64 7.85
CA ALA A 136 11.63 3.25 7.57
C ALA A 136 11.98 3.21 6.07
N VAL A 137 11.77 2.06 5.41
CA VAL A 137 12.01 1.93 3.96
C VAL A 137 11.06 2.81 3.15
N ILE A 138 9.77 2.85 3.50
CA ILE A 138 8.78 3.70 2.81
C ILE A 138 9.15 5.18 2.96
N LEU A 139 9.51 5.62 4.16
CA LEU A 139 9.89 7.01 4.42
C LEU A 139 11.18 7.40 3.67
N TYR A 140 12.16 6.50 3.64
CA TYR A 140 13.39 6.68 2.89
C TYR A 140 13.13 6.80 1.38
N LEU A 141 12.40 5.85 0.78
CA LEU A 141 12.11 5.86 -0.66
C LEU A 141 11.28 7.08 -1.08
N SER A 142 10.33 7.49 -0.26
CA SER A 142 9.52 8.69 -0.53
C SER A 142 10.37 9.96 -0.48
N SER A 143 11.29 10.06 0.48
CA SER A 143 12.21 11.19 0.60
C SER A 143 13.24 11.21 -0.53
N LEU A 144 13.76 10.05 -0.92
CA LEU A 144 14.68 9.88 -2.05
C LEU A 144 14.03 10.29 -3.38
N LEU A 145 12.74 10.01 -3.57
CA LEU A 145 12.02 10.48 -4.74
C LEU A 145 11.96 12.02 -4.75
N LEU A 146 11.66 12.64 -3.61
CA LEU A 146 11.55 14.10 -3.48
C LEU A 146 12.88 14.84 -3.71
N THR A 147 14.03 14.25 -3.40
CA THR A 147 15.33 14.87 -3.74
C THR A 147 15.57 15.00 -5.24
N SER A 148 14.81 14.29 -6.07
CA SER A 148 14.87 14.46 -7.54
C SER A 148 14.17 15.74 -8.01
N PHE A 149 13.34 16.34 -7.14
CA PHE A 149 12.47 17.48 -7.44
C PHE A 149 12.82 18.74 -6.62
N ILE A 150 13.44 18.55 -5.47
CA ILE A 150 13.78 19.58 -4.50
C ILE A 150 15.25 19.40 -4.10
N ASP A 151 16.04 20.47 -4.20
CA ASP A 151 17.45 20.47 -3.79
C ASP A 151 17.58 20.66 -2.27
N VAL A 152 17.15 19.64 -1.51
CA VAL A 152 17.20 19.60 -0.04
C VAL A 152 17.81 18.26 0.39
N ASP A 153 18.62 18.28 1.45
CA ASP A 153 19.19 17.08 2.03
C ASP A 153 18.10 16.08 2.44
N ILE A 154 18.27 14.82 2.02
CA ILE A 154 17.30 13.75 2.27
C ILE A 154 16.96 13.58 3.76
N ARG A 155 17.90 13.85 4.68
CA ARG A 155 17.66 13.74 6.13
C ARG A 155 16.61 14.73 6.59
N TRP A 156 16.62 15.96 6.06
CA TRP A 156 15.60 16.95 6.36
C TRP A 156 14.23 16.55 5.81
N LEU A 157 14.17 16.02 4.58
CA LEU A 157 12.93 15.51 3.99
C LEU A 157 12.33 14.37 4.82
N ILE A 158 13.16 13.41 5.27
CA ILE A 158 12.73 12.30 6.14
C ILE A 158 12.10 12.84 7.44
N VAL A 159 12.77 13.81 8.09
CA VAL A 159 12.27 14.38 9.35
C VAL A 159 10.94 15.10 9.14
N VAL A 160 10.84 15.95 8.11
CA VAL A 160 9.62 16.72 7.83
C VAL A 160 8.43 15.81 7.51
N ILE A 161 8.61 14.86 6.58
CA ILE A 161 7.55 13.92 6.19
C ILE A 161 7.16 13.04 7.37
N GLY A 162 8.14 12.60 8.16
CA GLY A 162 7.91 11.81 9.37
C GLY A 162 7.06 12.57 10.40
N ILE A 163 7.43 13.82 10.72
CA ILE A 163 6.68 14.65 11.68
C ILE A 163 5.26 14.89 11.19
N VAL A 164 5.08 15.29 9.91
CA VAL A 164 3.74 15.51 9.35
C VAL A 164 2.89 14.25 9.45
N THR A 165 3.47 13.09 9.08
CA THR A 165 2.81 11.78 9.15
C THR A 165 2.38 11.42 10.56
N ILE A 166 3.28 11.60 11.54
CA ILE A 166 2.99 11.32 12.95
C ILE A 166 1.85 12.22 13.45
N VAL A 167 1.91 13.53 13.15
CA VAL A 167 0.93 14.51 13.63
C VAL A 167 -0.48 14.17 13.13
N TYR A 168 -0.68 14.00 11.82
CA TYR A 168 -2.04 13.76 11.31
C TYR A 168 -2.58 12.38 11.72
N THR A 169 -1.69 11.38 11.86
CA THR A 169 -2.09 10.00 12.23
C THR A 169 -2.49 9.91 13.70
N LEU A 170 -1.75 10.57 14.61
CA LEU A 170 -2.07 10.56 16.03
C LEU A 170 -3.34 11.35 16.37
N MET A 171 -3.65 12.39 15.59
CA MET A 171 -4.80 13.25 15.86
C MET A 171 -6.13 12.56 15.51
N GLY A 172 -6.23 11.87 14.37
CA GLY A 172 -7.54 11.55 13.81
C GLY A 172 -8.20 10.22 14.22
N GLY A 173 -7.45 9.29 14.82
CA GLY A 173 -7.95 7.92 15.08
C GLY A 173 -8.24 7.12 13.80
N MET A 174 -8.79 5.91 13.94
CA MET A 174 -9.00 4.99 12.81
C MET A 174 -9.95 5.56 11.73
N GLU A 175 -10.98 6.32 12.13
CA GLU A 175 -11.90 6.94 11.16
C GLU A 175 -11.16 7.91 10.24
N ALA A 176 -10.31 8.76 10.78
CA ALA A 176 -9.52 9.68 9.97
C ALA A 176 -8.58 8.95 9.02
N VAL A 177 -7.87 7.93 9.53
CA VAL A 177 -6.93 7.13 8.73
C VAL A 177 -7.63 6.52 7.53
N ILE A 178 -8.81 5.91 7.73
CA ILE A 178 -9.59 5.32 6.64
C ILE A 178 -9.97 6.37 5.60
N TRP A 179 -10.47 7.53 6.02
CA TRP A 179 -10.88 8.57 5.07
C TRP A 179 -9.69 9.23 4.36
N THR A 180 -8.55 9.41 5.04
CA THR A 180 -7.32 9.87 4.38
C THR A 180 -6.82 8.85 3.38
N ASP A 181 -6.90 7.55 3.70
CA ASP A 181 -6.51 6.47 2.80
C ASP A 181 -7.42 6.37 1.57
N VAL A 182 -8.73 6.62 1.73
CA VAL A 182 -9.68 6.72 0.62
C VAL A 182 -9.27 7.86 -0.33
N MET A 183 -8.99 9.05 0.23
CA MET A 183 -8.56 10.20 -0.57
C MET A 183 -7.24 9.90 -1.30
N GLN A 184 -6.26 9.35 -0.58
CA GLN A 184 -4.97 8.95 -1.14
C GLN A 184 -5.13 7.93 -2.26
N SER A 185 -5.96 6.90 -2.07
CA SER A 185 -6.27 5.89 -3.09
C SER A 185 -6.82 6.51 -4.36
N VAL A 186 -7.74 7.47 -4.25
CA VAL A 186 -8.31 8.17 -5.41
C VAL A 186 -7.23 8.96 -6.16
N ILE A 187 -6.41 9.72 -5.44
CA ILE A 187 -5.29 10.49 -6.03
C ILE A 187 -4.30 9.53 -6.73
N MET A 188 -3.97 8.43 -6.07
CA MET A 188 -3.04 7.41 -6.53
C MET A 188 -3.54 6.70 -7.80
N VAL A 189 -4.79 6.25 -7.81
CA VAL A 189 -5.42 5.63 -9.00
C VAL A 189 -5.51 6.64 -10.14
N GLY A 190 -5.92 7.88 -9.87
CA GLY A 190 -5.95 8.95 -10.86
C GLY A 190 -4.57 9.21 -11.46
N GLY A 191 -3.53 9.26 -10.61
CA GLY A 191 -2.14 9.42 -11.02
C GLY A 191 -1.65 8.28 -11.91
N ILE A 192 -1.93 7.02 -11.58
CA ILE A 192 -1.58 5.87 -12.43
C ILE A 192 -2.28 5.95 -13.78
N ILE A 193 -3.58 6.24 -13.80
CA ILE A 193 -4.36 6.35 -15.04
C ILE A 193 -3.79 7.47 -15.91
N PHE A 194 -3.49 8.62 -15.32
CA PHE A 194 -2.88 9.75 -16.02
C PHE A 194 -1.50 9.39 -16.59
N CYS A 195 -0.62 8.76 -15.79
CA CYS A 195 0.68 8.28 -16.26
C CYS A 195 0.52 7.28 -17.41
N GLY A 196 -0.40 6.32 -17.30
CA GLY A 196 -0.67 5.34 -18.35
C GLY A 196 -1.17 5.99 -19.64
N TYR A 197 -2.08 6.97 -19.53
CA TYR A 197 -2.56 7.75 -20.67
C TYR A 197 -1.43 8.53 -21.34
N MET A 198 -0.66 9.31 -20.57
CA MET A 198 0.46 10.10 -21.09
C MET A 198 1.54 9.24 -21.75
N LEU A 199 1.91 8.11 -21.14
CA LEU A 199 2.84 7.16 -21.77
C LEU A 199 2.27 6.59 -23.07
N THR A 200 0.96 6.32 -23.12
CA THR A 200 0.31 5.84 -24.36
C THR A 200 0.33 6.88 -25.46
N THR A 201 0.01 8.14 -25.15
CA THR A 201 -0.05 9.21 -26.15
C THR A 201 1.31 9.76 -26.55
N GLU A 202 2.31 9.75 -25.69
CA GLU A 202 3.63 10.36 -25.95
C GLU A 202 4.69 9.35 -26.41
N VAL A 203 4.54 8.09 -25.99
CA VAL A 203 5.53 7.02 -26.22
C VAL A 203 4.99 5.95 -27.17
N PHE A 204 3.78 5.43 -26.92
CA PHE A 204 3.22 4.31 -27.70
C PHE A 204 2.47 4.72 -28.97
N SER A 205 2.16 6.01 -29.16
CA SER A 205 1.54 6.55 -30.38
C SER A 205 2.53 6.77 -31.54
N LYS A 206 3.83 6.70 -31.25
CA LYS A 206 4.93 6.80 -32.22
C LYS A 206 5.14 5.45 -32.91
N PRO A 207 5.75 5.39 -34.11
CA PRO A 207 5.80 4.16 -34.92
C PRO A 207 6.27 2.94 -34.11
N ASP A 208 5.53 1.84 -34.24
CA ASP A 208 5.41 0.62 -33.40
C ASP A 208 6.68 -0.11 -32.91
N PHE A 209 7.87 0.44 -33.12
CA PHE A 209 9.15 -0.16 -32.74
C PHE A 209 9.29 -0.43 -31.23
N LEU A 210 8.64 0.36 -30.36
CA LEU A 210 8.79 0.20 -28.90
C LEU A 210 8.03 -1.01 -28.37
N ILE A 211 6.80 -1.25 -28.84
CA ILE A 211 6.01 -2.42 -28.42
C ILE A 211 6.63 -3.68 -28.99
N GLN A 212 7.00 -3.68 -30.28
CA GLN A 212 7.66 -4.83 -30.89
C GLN A 212 8.99 -5.14 -30.18
N LYS A 213 9.82 -4.13 -29.89
CA LYS A 213 11.06 -4.31 -29.13
C LYS A 213 10.80 -4.85 -27.72
N ALA A 214 9.70 -4.47 -27.07
CA ALA A 214 9.32 -5.02 -25.77
C ALA A 214 8.91 -6.50 -25.87
N PHE A 215 8.20 -6.90 -26.94
CA PHE A 215 7.93 -8.31 -27.24
C PHE A 215 9.23 -9.08 -27.50
N ASP A 216 10.10 -8.58 -28.37
CA ASP A 216 11.38 -9.20 -28.71
C ASP A 216 12.29 -9.34 -27.47
N ALA A 217 12.24 -8.38 -26.56
CA ALA A 217 12.96 -8.40 -25.28
C ALA A 217 12.25 -9.20 -24.18
N ASN A 218 11.17 -9.93 -24.48
CA ASN A 218 10.40 -10.74 -23.54
C ASN A 218 9.87 -9.96 -22.31
N LYS A 219 9.60 -8.65 -22.45
CA LYS A 219 9.14 -7.79 -21.35
C LYS A 219 7.76 -8.17 -20.82
N PHE A 220 6.89 -8.72 -21.66
CA PHE A 220 5.55 -9.19 -21.28
C PHE A 220 5.54 -10.62 -20.73
N SER A 221 6.69 -11.28 -20.64
CA SER A 221 6.77 -12.64 -20.11
C SER A 221 6.41 -12.68 -18.63
N LEU A 222 5.57 -13.65 -18.26
CA LEU A 222 5.24 -13.98 -16.88
C LEU A 222 6.24 -14.98 -16.26
N GLY A 223 7.38 -15.20 -16.89
CA GLY A 223 8.40 -16.16 -16.47
C GLY A 223 8.17 -17.57 -17.00
N GLU A 224 9.01 -18.51 -16.55
CA GLU A 224 8.98 -19.90 -17.00
C GLU A 224 7.70 -20.62 -16.52
N THR A 225 7.05 -21.32 -17.45
CA THR A 225 5.83 -22.11 -17.20
C THR A 225 6.11 -23.56 -16.82
N SER A 226 7.38 -23.98 -16.90
CA SER A 226 7.82 -25.32 -16.50
C SER A 226 7.48 -25.58 -15.03
N PHE A 227 6.99 -26.79 -14.75
CA PHE A 227 6.68 -27.18 -13.37
C PHE A 227 7.98 -27.52 -12.64
N SER A 228 8.59 -26.50 -12.03
CA SER A 228 9.75 -26.63 -11.15
C SER A 228 9.59 -25.73 -9.94
N LEU A 229 9.93 -26.28 -8.77
CA LEU A 229 9.95 -25.56 -7.49
C LEU A 229 11.36 -25.09 -7.09
N SER A 230 12.40 -25.48 -7.83
CA SER A 230 13.79 -25.11 -7.54
C SER A 230 14.21 -23.78 -8.17
N SER A 231 13.47 -23.31 -9.17
CA SER A 231 13.68 -22.02 -9.83
C SER A 231 12.46 -21.11 -9.65
N ARG A 232 12.65 -19.80 -9.89
CA ARG A 232 11.58 -18.80 -9.78
C ARG A 232 10.63 -18.88 -10.99
N THR A 233 9.89 -19.98 -11.08
CA THR A 233 8.88 -20.23 -12.12
C THR A 233 7.57 -19.51 -11.81
N MET A 234 6.66 -19.49 -12.79
CA MET A 234 5.29 -19.03 -12.61
C MET A 234 4.59 -19.71 -11.42
N TRP A 235 4.80 -21.02 -11.25
CA TRP A 235 4.18 -21.81 -10.18
C TRP A 235 4.68 -21.40 -8.79
N VAL A 236 5.99 -21.18 -8.64
CA VAL A 236 6.56 -20.68 -7.39
C VAL A 236 5.99 -19.32 -7.05
N MET A 237 5.85 -18.42 -8.03
CA MET A 237 5.24 -17.11 -7.82
C MET A 237 3.76 -17.17 -7.46
N ILE A 238 2.99 -18.12 -8.04
CA ILE A 238 1.59 -18.32 -7.67
C ILE A 238 1.48 -18.80 -6.23
N ILE A 239 2.25 -19.84 -5.85
CA ILE A 239 2.23 -20.39 -4.48
C ILE A 239 2.64 -19.32 -3.48
N TYR A 240 3.73 -18.61 -3.76
CA TYR A 240 4.21 -17.49 -2.97
C TYR A 240 3.14 -16.39 -2.86
N GLY A 241 2.57 -15.96 -3.98
CA GLY A 241 1.56 -14.92 -4.03
C GLY A 241 0.29 -15.27 -3.26
N VAL A 242 -0.24 -16.48 -3.43
CA VAL A 242 -1.41 -16.94 -2.67
C VAL A 242 -1.11 -16.98 -1.17
N THR A 243 0.01 -17.59 -0.79
CA THR A 243 0.39 -17.73 0.63
C THR A 243 0.56 -16.37 1.29
N GLU A 244 1.24 -15.45 0.61
CA GLU A 244 1.54 -14.13 1.13
C GLU A 244 0.30 -13.23 1.17
N ASN A 245 -0.56 -13.26 0.16
CA ASN A 245 -1.84 -12.53 0.18
C ASN A 245 -2.78 -13.08 1.27
N VAL A 246 -2.79 -14.40 1.50
CA VAL A 246 -3.57 -15.01 2.58
C VAL A 246 -3.03 -14.57 3.94
N ARG A 247 -1.70 -14.61 4.11
CA ARG A 247 -1.03 -14.12 5.33
C ARG A 247 -1.38 -12.66 5.60
N ASN A 248 -1.28 -11.80 4.58
CA ASN A 248 -1.59 -10.38 4.70
C ASN A 248 -3.07 -10.18 5.09
N LEU A 249 -4.02 -10.76 4.37
CA LEU A 249 -5.43 -10.46 4.59
C LEU A 249 -6.06 -11.16 5.82
N ILE A 250 -5.40 -12.16 6.42
CA ILE A 250 -5.92 -12.90 7.58
C ILE A 250 -5.10 -12.64 8.85
N ALA A 251 -3.77 -12.59 8.74
CA ALA A 251 -2.87 -12.62 9.90
C ALA A 251 -2.19 -11.27 10.18
N ASP A 252 -2.26 -10.32 9.26
CA ASP A 252 -1.64 -9.00 9.39
C ASP A 252 -2.66 -7.98 9.91
N GLN A 253 -2.28 -7.31 11.01
CA GLN A 253 -3.13 -6.37 11.72
C GLN A 253 -3.45 -5.10 10.90
N ASN A 254 -2.69 -4.80 9.84
CA ASN A 254 -3.00 -3.67 8.95
C ASN A 254 -4.29 -3.83 8.16
N TYR A 255 -4.73 -5.08 7.94
CA TYR A 255 -5.85 -5.38 7.03
C TYR A 255 -7.05 -6.00 7.74
N THR A 256 -7.02 -6.02 9.08
CA THR A 256 -8.04 -6.65 9.92
C THR A 256 -8.68 -5.65 10.88
#